data_AF-A0A510NUR8-F1
#
_entry.id   AF-A0A510NUR8-F1
#
_cell.length_a   1.000
_cell.length_b   1.000
_cell.length_c   1.000
_cell.angle_alpha   90.00
_cell.angle_beta   90.00
_cell.angle_gamma   90.00
#
_symmetry.space_group_name_H-M   'P 1'
#
loop_
_entity.id
_entity.type
_entity.pdbx_description
1 polymer ?
#
loop_
_entity_poly.entity_id
_entity_poly.type
_entity_poly.pdbx_seq_one_letter_code
_entity_poly.pdbx_strand_id
1 'polypeptide(L)' 'MVNYYNIAGRKIGSHHLAMGILGGLFGGIYLASSGGSKKQVQTPPINAGSKDEEKFIQDFLKSVEGEQKASH' A
#
# COMPACT_ATOMS: atom_id res chain seq x y z
N MET A 1 1.05 -25.33 28.58
CA MET A 1 -0.41 -25.37 28.81
C MET A 1 -1.08 -24.62 27.68
N VAL A 2 -1.97 -25.24 26.91
CA VAL A 2 -2.73 -24.55 25.84
C VAL A 2 -3.90 -23.81 26.50
N ASN A 3 -3.91 -22.48 26.42
CA ASN A 3 -5.03 -21.69 26.90
C ASN A 3 -6.22 -21.83 25.95
N TYR A 4 -7.41 -22.08 26.48
CA TYR A 4 -8.65 -22.12 25.71
C TYR A 4 -9.47 -20.89 26.02
N TYR A 5 -9.96 -20.24 24.97
CA TYR A 5 -10.86 -19.08 25.08
C TYR A 5 -12.26 -19.50 24.64
N ASN A 6 -13.27 -19.20 25.46
CA ASN A 6 -14.67 -19.36 25.07
C ASN A 6 -15.06 -18.15 24.22
N ILE A 7 -15.20 -18.35 22.92
CA ILE A 7 -15.65 -17.30 21.99
C ILE A 7 -16.95 -17.79 21.38
N ALA A 8 -18.01 -16.98 21.49
CA ALA A 8 -19.36 -17.30 21.00
C ALA A 8 -19.85 -18.71 21.44
N GLY A 9 -19.62 -19.09 22.70
CA GLY A 9 -20.05 -20.38 23.26
C GLY A 9 -19.22 -21.59 22.82
N ARG A 10 -18.13 -21.41 22.07
CA ARG A 10 -17.22 -22.49 21.65
C ARG A 10 -15.83 -22.30 22.25
N LYS A 11 -15.26 -23.38 22.76
CA LYS A 11 -13.88 -23.40 23.27
C LYS A 11 -12.91 -23.48 22.09
N ILE A 12 -12.18 -22.40 21.84
CA ILE A 12 -11.14 -22.36 20.80
C ILE A 12 -9.77 -22.35 21.48
N GLY A 13 -8.86 -23.21 21.02
CA GLY A 13 -7.49 -23.23 21.50
C GLY A 13 -6.73 -21.98 21.07
N SER A 14 -5.90 -21.42 21.96
CA SER A 14 -5.17 -20.17 21.75
C SER A 14 -4.37 -20.14 20.45
N HIS A 15 -3.79 -21.27 20.05
CA HIS A 15 -3.02 -21.39 18.82
C HIS A 15 -3.88 -21.22 17.55
N HIS A 16 -5.05 -21.85 17.50
CA HIS A 16 -5.94 -21.72 16.34
C HIS A 16 -6.57 -20.33 16.25
N LEU A 17 -6.88 -19.74 17.41
CA LEU A 17 -7.37 -18.37 17.47
C LEU A 17 -6.32 -17.38 16.95
N ALA A 18 -5.08 -17.49 17.43
CA ALA A 18 -3.98 -16.63 16.99
C ALA A 18 -3.73 -16.77 15.48
N MET A 19 -3.70 -18.00 14.96
CA MET A 19 -3.51 -18.24 13.52
C MET A 19 -4.67 -17.69 12.68
N GLY A 20 -5.91 -17.76 13.17
CA GLY A 20 -7.07 -17.16 12.50
C GLY A 20 -7.03 -15.64 12.47
N ILE A 21 -6.64 -14.99 13.58
CA ILE A 21 -6.50 -13.53 13.65
C ILE A 21 -5.35 -13.06 12.77
N LEU A 22 -4.19 -13.70 12.84
CA LEU A 22 -3.02 -13.37 12.02
C LEU A 22 -3.33 -13.58 10.53
N GLY A 23 -3.87 -14.75 10.15
CA GLY A 23 -4.27 -15.03 8.77
C GLY A 23 -5.35 -14.09 8.25
N GLY A 24 -6.34 -13.76 9.08
CA GLY A 24 -7.40 -12.79 8.74
C GLY A 24 -6.90 -11.36 8.62
N LEU A 25 -5.94 -10.95 9.47
CA LEU A 25 -5.34 -9.62 9.41
C LEU A 25 -4.46 -9.48 8.17
N PHE A 26 -3.55 -10.40 7.91
CA PHE A 26 -2.69 -10.35 6.71
C PHE A 26 -3.51 -10.53 5.43
N GLY A 27 -4.45 -11.48 5.40
CA GLY A 27 -5.35 -11.68 4.27
C GLY A 27 -6.27 -10.47 4.04
N GLY A 28 -6.79 -9.87 5.10
CA GLY A 28 -7.64 -8.67 5.06
C GLY A 28 -6.89 -7.43 4.60
N ILE A 29 -5.67 -7.20 5.10
CA ILE A 29 -4.79 -6.12 4.62
C ILE A 29 -4.42 -6.35 3.16
N TYR A 30 -4.08 -7.58 2.77
CA TYR A 30 -3.76 -7.90 1.38
C TYR A 30 -4.95 -7.65 0.46
N LEU A 31 -6.15 -8.09 0.82
CA LEU A 31 -7.36 -7.87 0.02
C LEU A 31 -7.73 -6.39 -0.06
N ALA A 32 -7.66 -5.68 1.07
CA ALA A 32 -7.91 -4.23 1.14
C ALA A 32 -6.86 -3.42 0.35
N SER A 33 -5.60 -3.86 0.34
CA SER A 33 -4.51 -3.21 -0.39
C SER A 33 -4.42 -3.63 -1.86
N SER A 34 -4.95 -4.80 -2.23
CA SER A 34 -4.93 -5.34 -3.59
C SER A 34 -6.06 -4.78 -4.46
N GLY A 35 -7.11 -4.23 -3.87
CA GLY A 35 -8.30 -3.72 -4.57
C GLY A 35 -8.32 -2.21 -4.82
N GLY A 36 -7.29 -1.48 -4.41
CA GLY A 36 -7.15 -0.06 -4.71
C GLY A 36 -6.37 0.12 -6.00
N SER A 37 -7.05 0.49 -7.08
CA SER A 37 -6.43 1.12 -8.25
C SER A 37 -5.31 1.99 -7.75
N LYS A 38 -4.05 1.69 -8.16
CA LYS A 38 -2.88 2.52 -7.84
C LYS A 38 -3.36 3.95 -7.94
N LYS A 39 -3.55 4.65 -6.81
CA LYS A 39 -3.84 6.07 -6.88
C LYS A 39 -2.65 6.57 -7.65
N GLN A 40 -2.87 7.02 -8.89
CA GLN A 40 -1.85 7.71 -9.64
C GLN A 40 -1.30 8.70 -8.62
N VAL A 41 0.00 8.58 -8.36
CA VAL A 41 0.73 9.58 -7.60
C VAL A 41 0.21 10.88 -8.16
N GLN A 42 -0.60 11.62 -7.39
CA GLN A 42 -1.05 12.92 -7.81
C GLN A 42 0.23 13.74 -7.76
N THR A 43 0.96 13.69 -8.87
CA THR A 43 1.90 14.73 -9.21
C THR A 43 1.07 16.01 -9.05
N PRO A 44 1.56 17.00 -8.27
CA PRO A 44 0.84 18.24 -8.09
C PRO A 44 0.40 18.71 -9.48
N PRO A 45 -0.88 19.10 -9.67
CA PRO A 45 -1.38 19.47 -10.98
C PRO A 45 -0.38 20.45 -11.58
N ILE A 46 0.24 20.08 -12.70
CA ILE A 46 1.18 20.96 -13.40
C ILE A 46 0.32 22.08 -13.96
N ASN A 47 0.05 23.06 -13.11
CA ASN A 47 -0.72 24.24 -13.43
C ASN A 47 0.25 25.22 -14.07
N ALA A 48 0.67 24.89 -15.29
CA ALA A 48 1.48 25.76 -16.11
C ALA A 48 0.55 26.60 -16.96
N GLY A 49 0.75 27.92 -16.97
CA GLY A 49 -0.10 28.84 -17.72
C GLY A 49 0.00 28.67 -19.24
N SER A 50 0.91 27.82 -19.72
CA SER A 50 1.15 27.53 -21.14
C SER A 50 1.80 26.16 -21.36
N LYS A 51 1.52 25.57 -22.53
CA LYS A 51 1.93 24.20 -22.93
C LYS A 51 3.46 23.96 -22.95
N ASP A 52 4.24 25.02 -23.04
CA ASP A 52 5.71 24.94 -23.13
C ASP A 52 6.34 24.67 -21.75
N GLU A 53 5.79 25.29 -20.71
CA GLU A 53 6.21 25.09 -19.32
C GLU A 53 5.86 23.67 -18.84
N GLU A 54 4.75 23.07 -19.29
CA GLU A 54 4.42 21.67 -18.99
C GLU A 54 5.46 20.70 -19.55
N LYS A 55 5.97 20.95 -20.76
CA LYS A 55 7.02 20.13 -21.38
C LYS A 55 8.34 20.24 -20.62
N PHE A 56 8.72 21.46 -20.25
CA PHE A 56 9.92 21.69 -19.45
C PHE A 56 9.87 20.96 -18.10
N ILE A 57 8.73 21.03 -17.41
CA ILE A 57 8.57 20.35 -16.11
C ILE A 57 8.59 18.83 -16.28
N GLN A 58 8.02 18.30 -17.36
CA GLN A 58 8.09 16.86 -17.66
C GLN A 58 9.52 16.38 -17.95
N ASP A 59 10.28 17.12 -18.76
CA ASP A 59 11.68 16.77 -19.05
C ASP A 59 12.59 16.93 -17.83
N PHE A 60 12.33 17.92 -16.98
CA PHE A 60 13.04 18.12 -15.71
C PHE A 60 12.79 16.95 -14.75
N LEU A 61 11.52 16.57 -14.52
CA LEU A 61 11.17 15.44 -13.67
C LEU A 61 11.79 14.14 -14.18
N LYS A 62 11.74 13.90 -15.49
CA LYS A 62 12.34 12.72 -16.12
C LYS A 62 13.86 12.65 -15.94
N SER A 63 14.54 13.80 -15.97
CA SER A 63 15.98 13.89 -15.74
C SER A 63 16.34 13.59 -14.28
N VAL A 64 15.58 14.12 -13.33
CA VAL A 64 15.78 13.89 -11.88
C VAL A 64 15.48 12.44 -11.48
N GLU A 65 14.41 11.83 -12.01
CA GLU A 65 14.10 10.41 -11.76
C GLU A 65 15.13 9.47 -12.42
N GLY A 66 15.68 9.85 -13.58
CA GLY A 66 16.75 9.10 -14.25
C GLY A 66 18.07 9.13 -13.49
N GLU A 67 18.42 10.27 -12.89
CA GLU A 67 19.64 10.45 -12.11
C GLU A 67 19.56 9.76 -10.74
N GLN A 68 18.39 9.75 -10.08
CA GLN A 68 18.19 9.00 -8.82
C GLN A 68 18.31 7.48 -8.99
N LYS A 69 17.95 6.92 -10.15
CA LYS A 69 18.14 5.48 -10.43
C LYS A 69 19.58 5.07 -10.71
N ALA A 70 20.49 6.03 -10.92
CA ALA A 70 21.92 5.75 -11.14
C ALA A 70 22.76 5.86 -9.85
N SER A 71 22.17 6.36 -8.75
CA SER A 71 22.88 6.63 -7.49
C SER A 71 22.47 5.73 -6.31
N HIS A 72 21.85 4.57 -6.58
CA HIS A 72 21.60 3.53 -5.57
C HIS A 72 21.97 2.14 -6.10
#